data_AF-A0AAN1PKP7-F1
#
_entry.id   AF-A0AAN1PKP7-F1
#
_cell.length_a   1.000
_cell.length_b   1.000
_cell.length_c   1.000
_cell.angle_alpha   90.00
_cell.angle_beta   90.00
_cell.angle_gamma   90.00
#
_symmetry.space_group_name_H-M   'P 1'
#
loop_
_entity.id
_entity.type
_entity.pdbx_description
1 polymer ?
#
loop_
_entity_poly.entity_id
_entity_poly.type
_entity_poly.pdbx_seq_one_letter_code
_entity_poly.pdbx_strand_id
1 'polypeptide(L)'
;MAEWVPDCGDIVWLEFDPQAGREQAGHRPAVVLSPASYNTKSGLIVCCPTTTRIKSYPFEVPLQGQPASVVLSDQVRSLDWRARRAKMKGKVTGGELEAVREKVRLLVG
;
A
#
# COMPACT_ATOMS: atom_id res chain seq x y z
N MET A 1 12.92 -19.70 -12.29
CA MET A 1 13.13 -18.40 -11.63
C MET A 1 12.05 -18.26 -10.57
N ALA A 2 12.42 -17.98 -9.32
CA ALA A 2 11.43 -17.80 -8.26
C ALA A 2 10.51 -16.61 -8.59
N GLU A 3 9.21 -16.82 -8.50
CA GLU A 3 8.21 -15.76 -8.66
C GLU A 3 8.43 -14.74 -7.53
N TRP A 4 8.60 -13.46 -7.89
CA TRP A 4 8.68 -12.40 -6.89
C TRP A 4 7.33 -12.28 -6.17
N VAL A 5 7.39 -12.21 -4.84
CA VAL A 5 6.22 -12.00 -3.99
C VAL A 5 6.40 -10.68 -3.25
N PRO A 6 5.40 -9.78 -3.25
CA PRO A 6 5.46 -8.57 -2.45
C PRO A 6 5.60 -8.90 -0.96
N ASP A 7 6.43 -8.15 -0.24
CA ASP A 7 6.59 -8.26 1.20
C ASP A 7 6.26 -6.94 1.89
N CYS A 8 6.17 -6.99 3.21
CA CYS A 8 5.87 -5.82 4.01
C CYS A 8 6.90 -4.69 3.81
N GLY A 9 6.39 -3.48 3.61
CA GLY A 9 7.17 -2.29 3.30
C GLY A 9 7.44 -2.08 1.81
N ASP A 10 7.13 -3.04 0.95
CA ASP A 10 7.28 -2.85 -0.49
C ASP A 10 6.26 -1.83 -1.01
N ILE A 11 6.71 -0.98 -1.93
CA ILE A 11 5.85 -0.12 -2.74
C ILE A 11 5.59 -0.84 -4.04
N VAL A 12 4.33 -1.19 -4.27
CA VAL A 12 3.88 -1.91 -5.45
C VAL A 12 2.98 -1.04 -6.31
N TRP A 13 3.08 -1.19 -7.62
CA TRP A 13 2.18 -0.56 -8.58
C TRP A 13 1.15 -1.57 -9.03
N LEU A 14 -0.13 -1.27 -8.82
CA LEU A 14 -1.25 -2.11 -9.25
C LEU A 14 -2.49 -1.27 -9.58
N GLU A 15 -3.43 -1.89 -10.27
CA GLU A 15 -4.74 -1.35 -10.59
C GLU A 15 -5.68 -1.44 -9.38
N PHE A 16 -6.43 -0.39 -9.08
CA PHE A 16 -7.38 -0.35 -7.96
C PHE A 16 -8.85 -0.45 -8.40
N ASP A 17 -9.13 -0.58 -9.71
CA ASP A 17 -10.48 -0.71 -10.26
C ASP A 17 -11.02 -2.15 -10.22
N PRO A 18 -12.34 -2.38 -10.14
CA PRO A 18 -13.38 -1.38 -9.93
C PRO A 18 -13.39 -0.85 -8.49
N GLN A 19 -13.97 0.34 -8.32
CA GLN A 19 -14.10 1.01 -7.02
C GLN A 19 -15.51 1.56 -6.81
N ALA A 20 -15.89 1.81 -5.55
CA ALA A 20 -17.13 2.51 -5.21
C ALA A 20 -16.86 3.83 -4.47
N GLY A 21 -17.51 4.92 -4.91
CA GLY A 21 -17.52 6.19 -4.18
C GLY A 21 -16.15 6.86 -4.04
N ARG A 22 -15.64 6.97 -2.80
CA ARG A 22 -14.44 7.75 -2.42
C ARG A 22 -13.14 6.94 -2.41
N GLU A 23 -13.20 5.69 -2.83
CA GLU A 23 -12.03 4.83 -2.99
C GLU A 23 -11.02 5.44 -3.99
N GLN A 24 -9.77 4.95 -3.94
CA GLN A 24 -8.75 5.34 -4.91
C GLN A 24 -8.82 4.46 -6.14
N ALA A 25 -8.77 5.10 -7.31
CA ALA A 25 -8.99 4.46 -8.61
C ALA A 25 -7.70 4.37 -9.43
N GLY A 26 -7.78 3.58 -10.50
CA GLY A 26 -6.75 3.50 -11.52
C GLY A 26 -5.48 2.81 -11.05
N HIS A 27 -4.43 3.02 -11.82
CA HIS A 27 -3.11 2.46 -11.58
C HIS A 27 -2.32 3.37 -10.65
N ARG A 28 -1.98 2.88 -9.45
CA ARG A 28 -1.31 3.70 -8.45
C ARG A 28 -0.40 2.90 -7.53
N PRO A 29 0.57 3.55 -6.87
CA PRO A 29 1.41 2.89 -5.89
C PRO A 29 0.63 2.58 -4.61
N ALA A 30 1.03 1.51 -3.94
CA ALA A 30 0.52 1.11 -2.64
C ALA A 30 1.66 0.54 -1.78
N VAL A 31 1.62 0.82 -0.48
CA VAL A 31 2.55 0.24 0.49
C VAL A 31 1.94 -1.06 1.03
N VAL A 32 2.68 -2.16 0.90
CA VAL A 32 2.26 -3.48 1.39
C VAL A 32 2.48 -3.57 2.91
N LEU A 33 1.44 -4.00 3.63
CA LEU A 33 1.44 -4.16 5.08
C LEU A 33 1.52 -5.64 5.51
N SER A 34 1.02 -6.55 4.67
CA SER A 34 1.03 -7.99 4.96
C SER A 34 2.39 -8.64 4.61
N PRO A 35 2.83 -9.65 5.39
CA PRO A 35 4.10 -10.33 5.15
C PRO A 35 4.04 -11.26 3.92
N ALA A 36 5.17 -11.47 3.25
CA ALA A 36 5.28 -12.36 2.09
C ALA A 36 4.77 -13.78 2.36
N SER A 37 4.93 -14.29 3.58
CA SER A 37 4.41 -15.60 3.98
C SER A 37 2.88 -15.71 3.88
N TYR A 38 2.15 -14.62 4.15
CA TYR A 38 0.71 -14.51 3.94
C TYR A 38 0.40 -14.29 2.45
N ASN A 39 1.15 -13.41 1.79
CA ASN A 39 0.91 -13.00 0.40
C ASN A 39 1.08 -14.16 -0.60
N THR A 40 2.07 -15.03 -0.37
CA THR A 40 2.32 -16.24 -1.18
C THR A 40 1.15 -17.21 -1.09
N LYS A 41 0.65 -17.46 0.12
CA LYS A 41 -0.38 -18.47 0.40
C LYS A 41 -1.76 -18.01 -0.04
N SER A 42 -2.12 -16.75 0.22
CA SER A 42 -3.45 -16.23 -0.10
C SER A 42 -3.59 -15.74 -1.55
N GLY A 43 -2.48 -15.31 -2.17
CA GLY A 43 -2.55 -14.52 -3.42
C GLY A 43 -3.04 -13.09 -3.22
N LEU A 44 -3.32 -12.68 -1.98
CA LEU A 44 -3.77 -11.35 -1.60
C LEU A 44 -2.65 -10.59 -0.90
N ILE A 45 -2.63 -9.27 -1.09
CA ILE A 45 -1.88 -8.34 -0.25
C ILE A 45 -2.86 -7.50 0.55
N VAL A 46 -2.48 -7.12 1.76
CA VAL A 46 -3.09 -6.01 2.50
C VAL A 46 -2.18 -4.80 2.30
N CYS A 47 -2.70 -3.71 1.78
CA CYS A 47 -1.92 -2.52 1.44
C CYS A 47 -2.69 -1.22 1.66
N CYS A 48 -1.95 -0.11 1.73
CA CYS A 48 -2.51 1.24 1.74
C CYS A 48 -2.06 2.00 0.49
N PRO A 49 -2.97 2.68 -0.22
CA PRO A 49 -2.63 3.39 -1.44
C PRO A 49 -1.86 4.69 -1.14
N THR A 50 -1.06 5.16 -2.11
CA THR A 50 -0.32 6.43 -1.97
C THR A 50 -0.86 7.53 -2.88
N THR A 51 -0.65 8.79 -2.55
CA THR A 51 -1.07 9.93 -3.39
C THR A 51 -0.03 11.04 -3.37
N THR A 52 0.10 11.75 -4.48
CA THR A 52 0.89 12.99 -4.57
C THR A 52 0.09 14.23 -4.16
N ARG A 53 -1.23 14.09 -3.96
CA ARG A 53 -2.10 15.16 -3.47
C ARG A 53 -2.09 15.18 -1.94
N ILE A 54 -1.14 15.92 -1.38
CA ILE A 54 -0.95 16.06 0.07
C ILE A 54 -1.96 17.09 0.60
N LYS A 55 -2.74 16.71 1.61
CA LYS A 55 -3.75 17.59 2.23
C LYS A 55 -3.51 17.85 3.71
N SER A 56 -2.45 17.27 4.28
CA SER A 56 -2.15 17.34 5.72
C SER A 56 -3.28 16.77 6.58
N TYR A 57 -3.95 15.72 6.07
CA TYR A 57 -5.01 15.00 6.78
C TYR A 57 -4.40 14.02 7.81
N PRO A 58 -5.02 13.79 9.00
CA PRO A 58 -4.38 13.04 10.08
C PRO A 58 -3.91 11.62 9.75
N PHE A 59 -4.53 10.94 8.76
CA PHE A 59 -4.11 9.59 8.36
C PHE A 59 -3.04 9.55 7.24
N GLU A 60 -2.60 10.72 6.75
CA GLU A 60 -1.51 10.81 5.78
C GLU A 60 -0.15 10.52 6.43
N VAL A 61 0.61 9.57 5.89
CA VAL A 61 2.03 9.36 6.28
C VAL A 61 2.93 9.83 5.15
N PRO A 62 3.74 10.87 5.36
CA PRO A 62 4.71 11.33 4.36
C PRO A 62 5.71 10.22 4.01
N LEU A 63 5.97 10.06 2.72
CA LEU A 63 7.02 9.20 2.20
C LEU A 63 8.22 10.05 1.76
N GLN A 64 9.40 9.58 2.10
CA GLN A 64 10.67 10.04 1.58
C GLN A 64 10.81 9.54 0.14
N GLY A 65 11.20 10.44 -0.75
CA GLY A 65 11.40 10.13 -2.17
C GLY A 65 10.83 11.21 -3.08
N GLN A 66 10.99 10.99 -4.39
CA GLN A 66 10.46 11.85 -5.42
C GLN A 66 9.54 11.08 -6.36
N PRO A 67 8.36 11.62 -6.70
CA PRO A 67 7.79 12.87 -6.19
C PRO A 67 7.38 12.75 -4.71
N ALA A 68 7.24 13.90 -4.04
CA ALA A 68 6.67 13.95 -2.69
C ALA A 68 5.28 13.30 -2.69
N SER A 69 5.06 12.38 -1.75
CA SER A 69 3.82 11.62 -1.66
C SER A 69 3.51 11.22 -0.22
N VAL A 70 2.26 10.84 0.01
CA VAL A 70 1.76 10.35 1.29
C VAL A 70 1.05 9.00 1.12
N VAL A 71 1.12 8.14 2.12
CA VAL A 71 0.27 6.96 2.27
C VAL A 71 -1.04 7.38 2.92
N LEU A 72 -2.17 6.91 2.37
CA LEU A 72 -3.50 7.09 2.96
C LEU A 72 -3.79 5.91 3.89
N SER A 73 -3.39 6.03 5.16
CA SER A 73 -3.39 4.90 6.10
C SER A 73 -4.80 4.43 6.48
N ASP A 74 -5.81 5.26 6.29
CA ASP A 74 -7.22 4.93 6.51
C ASP A 74 -7.88 4.20 5.33
N GLN A 75 -7.16 4.04 4.22
CA GLN A 75 -7.68 3.41 3.00
C GLN A 75 -7.08 2.02 2.79
N VAL A 76 -7.05 1.21 3.84
CA VAL A 76 -6.57 -0.17 3.80
C VAL A 76 -7.42 -0.98 2.81
N ARG A 77 -6.76 -1.72 1.90
CA ARG A 77 -7.44 -2.65 0.98
C ARG A 77 -6.75 -4.01 1.00
N SER A 78 -7.55 -5.05 0.79
CA SER A 78 -7.06 -6.37 0.43
C SER A 78 -7.26 -6.60 -1.07
N LEU A 79 -6.18 -6.87 -1.80
CA LEU A 79 -6.18 -6.93 -3.27
C LEU A 79 -5.43 -8.16 -3.76
N ASP A 80 -5.94 -8.80 -4.80
CA ASP A 80 -5.26 -9.88 -5.52
C ASP A 80 -4.10 -9.29 -6.34
N TRP A 81 -2.87 -9.52 -5.88
CA TRP A 81 -1.68 -8.94 -6.48
C TRP A 81 -1.25 -9.64 -7.77
N ARG A 82 -1.64 -10.92 -7.94
CA ARG A 82 -1.33 -11.70 -9.14
C ARG A 82 -2.26 -11.33 -10.29
N ALA A 83 -3.57 -11.32 -10.03
CA ALA A 83 -4.58 -10.92 -11.00
C ALA A 83 -4.37 -9.48 -11.47
N ARG A 84 -3.96 -8.59 -10.55
CA ARG A 84 -3.67 -7.18 -10.83
C ARG A 84 -2.24 -6.93 -11.32
N ARG A 85 -1.45 -7.98 -11.56
CA ARG A 85 -0.09 -7.93 -12.10
C ARG A 85 0.79 -6.90 -11.39
N ALA A 86 0.81 -6.96 -10.07
CA ALA A 86 1.57 -6.03 -9.24
C ALA A 86 3.04 -5.97 -9.69
N LYS A 87 3.63 -4.78 -9.63
CA LYS A 87 5.05 -4.56 -9.97
C LYS A 87 5.76 -3.84 -8.84
N MET A 88 6.96 -4.30 -8.48
CA MET A 88 7.82 -3.60 -7.54
C MET A 88 8.16 -2.19 -8.06
N LYS A 89 8.07 -1.19 -7.19
CA LYS A 89 8.47 0.19 -7.47
C LYS A 89 9.51 0.74 -6.50
N GLY A 90 9.55 0.24 -5.28
CA GLY A 90 10.46 0.72 -4.26
C GLY A 90 10.11 0.12 -2.91
N LYS A 91 10.65 0.69 -1.85
CA LYS A 91 10.42 0.25 -0.48
C LYS A 91 10.36 1.46 0.43
N VAL A 92 9.46 1.43 1.40
CA VAL A 92 9.45 2.42 2.49
C VAL A 92 10.52 2.09 3.52
N THR A 93 10.94 3.09 4.27
CA THR A 93 11.78 2.93 5.45
C THR A 93 11.01 2.22 6.57
N GLY A 94 11.73 1.65 7.55
CA GLY A 94 11.10 1.04 8.72
C GLY A 94 10.25 2.04 9.52
N GLY A 95 10.70 3.29 9.65
CA GLY A 95 9.96 4.33 10.37
C GLY A 95 8.65 4.72 9.69
N GLU A 96 8.64 4.81 8.36
CA GLU A 96 7.41 5.07 7.59
C GLU A 96 6.43 3.91 7.70
N LEU A 97 6.91 2.67 7.60
CA LEU A 97 6.07 1.49 7.73
C LEU A 97 5.41 1.41 9.11
N GLU A 98 6.16 1.67 10.18
CA GLU A 98 5.61 1.69 11.53
C GLU A 98 4.60 2.83 11.70
N ALA A 99 4.88 4.04 11.19
CA ALA A 99 3.92 5.14 11.23
C ALA A 99 2.60 4.82 10.50
N VAL A 100 2.65 4.11 9.37
CA VAL A 100 1.44 3.63 8.68
C VAL A 100 0.70 2.62 9.55
N ARG A 101 1.39 1.64 10.13
CA ARG A 101 0.79 0.62 10.99
C ARG A 101 0.14 1.21 12.24
N GLU A 102 0.79 2.18 12.89
CA GLU A 102 0.23 2.89 14.04
C GLU A 102 -1.10 3.57 13.69
N LYS A 103 -1.14 4.29 12.57
CA LYS A 103 -2.37 4.94 12.11
C LYS A 103 -3.46 3.94 11.73
N VAL A 104 -3.11 2.82 11.09
CA VAL A 104 -4.07 1.74 10.80
C VAL A 104 -4.65 1.16 12.09
N ARG A 105 -3.82 0.92 13.13
CA ARG A 105 -4.28 0.39 14.43
C ARG A 105 -5.34 1.27 15.08
N LEU A 106 -5.24 2.60 14.93
CA LEU A 106 -6.26 3.52 15.45
C LEU A 106 -7.67 3.27 14.90
N LEU A 107 -7.81 2.56 13.77
CA LEU A 107 -9.11 2.24 13.14
C LEU A 107 -9.64 0.85 13.47
N VAL A 108 -8.78 -0.09 13.85
CA VAL A 108 -9.13 -1.52 14.00
C VAL A 108 -8.95 -2.08 15.40
N GLY A 109 -8.45 -1.27 16.35
CA GLY A 109 -8.16 -1.69 17.73
C GLY A 109 -6.85 -2.46 17.85
#